data_AF-A0A087SNL6-F1
#
_entry.id   AF-A0A087SNL6-F1
#
_cell.length_a   1.000
_cell.length_b   1.000
_cell.length_c   1.000
_cell.angle_alpha   90.00
_cell.angle_beta   90.00
_cell.angle_gamma   90.00
#
_symmetry.space_group_name_H-M   'P 1'
#
loop_
_entity.id
_entity.type
_entity.pdbx_description
1 polymer ?
#
loop_
_entity_poly.entity_id
_entity_poly.type
_entity_poly.pdbx_seq_one_letter_code
_entity_poly.pdbx_strand_id
1 'polypeptide(L)'
;MLHPIRTPGTVELSLTLVDDEVIREVNAEFRGVDAPTDVLSFEMGSDEGEDDSPKARRVQVLGDILISLDTAARQAEERRHALEQELRVLLVHGLLHLLGHDHEEGPVEAAAMADLERQVLAALGWRGPGLIGLAEADRPAGGAQEPSPGALGAGRLSPSLAAPSPRATATPGPRDIRLIALDMDGTLLDGTSSVLSSSADAIRAALARGVHVVLATGKARPAAQAALRATGIAELASAAAPGIFLQGLLVYGQGGLLLASAALDPAVVQAAFEYSDAHGGSLCAFLGDECLTTRLTPELMELHTRYHEPLPFLAALAGTGAETMQALPNMLEIVPRGWNKWASLQHLLADLKLDARHLMAVGDGGNDLAMIRGAGLGVAMGNAVPEVLQAADLVVPGHDDHGVAHAIRAALGEP
;
A
#
# COMPACT_ATOMS: atom_id res chain seq x y z
N MET A 1 23.25 -8.73 29.30
CA MET A 1 21.80 -8.45 29.37
C MET A 1 21.51 -7.52 28.22
N LEU A 2 20.52 -7.83 27.37
CA LEU A 2 20.09 -6.88 26.34
C LEU A 2 19.56 -5.62 27.01
N HIS A 3 20.02 -4.44 26.58
CA HIS A 3 19.25 -3.23 26.81
C HIS A 3 18.11 -3.24 25.80
N PRO A 4 16.84 -3.21 26.22
CA PRO A 4 15.74 -3.18 25.27
C PRO A 4 15.82 -1.87 24.48
N ILE A 5 15.82 -1.97 23.15
CA ILE A 5 15.50 -0.84 22.29
C ILE A 5 14.06 -0.44 22.66
N ARG A 6 13.91 0.74 23.27
CA ARG A 6 12.62 1.20 23.81
C ARG A 6 11.93 2.07 22.78
N THR A 7 11.03 1.47 22.00
CA THR A 7 9.99 2.23 21.32
C THR A 7 8.96 2.69 22.38
N PRO A 8 8.52 3.96 22.39
CA PRO A 8 7.62 4.50 23.41
C PRO A 8 6.15 4.06 23.32
N GLY A 9 5.79 3.22 22.34
CA GLY A 9 4.42 2.73 22.14
C GLY A 9 4.32 1.64 21.07
N THR A 10 3.12 1.44 20.53
CA THR A 10 2.92 0.64 19.31
C THR A 10 3.69 1.28 18.16
N VAL A 11 4.33 0.47 17.32
CA VAL A 11 5.05 0.93 16.12
C VAL A 11 4.45 0.34 14.87
N GLU A 12 4.57 1.08 13.77
CA GLU A 12 4.19 0.68 12.42
C GLU A 12 5.43 0.67 11.53
N LEU A 13 5.56 -0.37 10.72
CA LEU A 13 6.67 -0.60 9.80
C LEU A 13 6.09 -1.12 8.49
N SER A 14 6.39 -0.44 7.39
CA SER A 14 6.08 -0.90 6.05
C SER A 14 7.25 -1.74 5.53
N LEU A 15 6.95 -2.90 4.95
CA LEU A 15 7.92 -3.80 4.33
C LEU A 15 7.40 -4.24 2.97
N THR A 16 8.08 -3.83 1.90
CA THR A 16 7.74 -4.21 0.53
C THR A 16 8.83 -5.09 -0.06
N LEU A 17 8.44 -6.26 -0.55
CA LEU A 17 9.32 -7.18 -1.28
C LEU A 17 9.15 -6.92 -2.78
N VAL A 18 10.24 -6.62 -3.48
CA VAL A 18 10.24 -6.16 -4.88
C VAL A 18 11.18 -7.01 -5.76
N ASP A 19 11.13 -6.83 -7.07
CA ASP A 19 12.14 -7.35 -8.00
C ASP A 19 13.23 -6.30 -8.29
N ASP A 20 14.29 -6.70 -9.01
CA ASP A 20 15.41 -5.81 -9.31
C ASP A 20 15.03 -4.63 -10.22
N GLU A 21 13.98 -4.75 -11.03
CA GLU A 21 13.53 -3.68 -11.91
C GLU A 21 12.95 -2.54 -11.08
N VAL A 22 12.03 -2.86 -10.16
CA VAL A 22 11.42 -1.89 -9.24
C VAL A 22 12.46 -1.28 -8.29
N ILE A 23 13.34 -2.08 -7.65
CA ILE A 23 14.30 -1.49 -6.70
C ILE A 23 15.33 -0.59 -7.39
N ARG A 24 15.70 -0.88 -8.64
CA ARG A 24 16.57 -0.01 -9.44
C ARG A 24 15.92 1.33 -9.74
N GLU A 25 14.63 1.35 -10.09
CA GLU A 25 13.90 2.60 -10.33
C GLU A 25 13.90 3.48 -9.07
N VAL A 26 13.59 2.89 -7.92
CA VAL A 26 13.62 3.60 -6.62
C VAL A 26 15.06 4.03 -6.25
N ASN A 27 16.07 3.18 -6.48
CA ASN A 27 17.47 3.53 -6.21
C ASN A 27 17.98 4.67 -7.11
N ALA A 28 17.51 4.72 -8.36
CA ALA A 28 17.79 5.81 -9.30
C ALA A 28 17.09 7.11 -8.88
N GLU A 29 15.84 7.04 -8.41
CA GLU A 29 15.06 8.19 -7.96
C GLU A 29 15.62 8.81 -6.66
N PHE A 30 15.88 7.99 -5.64
CA PHE A 30 16.20 8.46 -4.29
C PHE A 30 17.71 8.57 -3.99
N ARG A 31 18.55 7.71 -4.58
CA ARG A 31 20.02 7.72 -4.40
C ARG A 31 20.78 8.19 -5.65
N GLY A 32 20.10 8.38 -6.78
CA GLY A 32 20.74 8.72 -8.06
C GLY A 32 21.54 7.57 -8.69
N VAL A 33 21.29 6.32 -8.26
CA VAL A 33 22.04 5.13 -8.67
C VAL A 33 21.17 4.22 -9.54
N ASP A 34 21.37 4.26 -10.86
CA ASP A 34 20.71 3.38 -11.84
C ASP A 34 21.30 1.95 -11.82
N ALA A 35 21.15 1.28 -10.69
CA ALA A 35 21.47 -0.13 -10.48
C ALA A 35 20.55 -0.73 -9.39
N PRO A 36 20.21 -2.03 -9.44
CA PRO A 36 19.53 -2.67 -8.33
C PRO A 36 20.42 -2.67 -7.08
N THR A 37 19.78 -2.64 -5.91
CA THR A 37 20.41 -2.76 -4.58
C THR A 37 19.66 -3.85 -3.81
N ASP A 38 20.19 -4.28 -2.67
CA ASP A 38 19.58 -5.31 -1.82
C ASP A 38 18.43 -4.77 -0.97
N VAL A 39 18.67 -3.67 -0.24
CA VAL A 39 17.69 -3.02 0.63
C VAL A 39 17.74 -1.49 0.52
N LEU A 40 16.59 -0.84 0.67
CA LEU A 40 16.43 0.59 0.88
C LEU A 40 15.54 0.84 2.11
N SER A 41 15.93 1.79 2.97
CA SER A 41 15.14 2.24 4.11
C SER A 41 14.79 3.72 3.97
N PHE A 42 13.53 4.07 4.18
CA PHE A 42 13.02 5.43 4.14
C PHE A 42 12.47 5.83 5.51
N GLU A 43 13.19 6.68 6.23
CA GLU A 43 12.74 7.24 7.50
C GLU A 43 11.55 8.19 7.27
N MET A 44 10.40 7.88 7.88
CA MET A 44 9.31 8.84 7.99
C MET A 44 9.69 9.89 9.04
N GLY A 45 10.12 11.06 8.57
CA GLY A 45 10.50 12.16 9.43
C GLY A 45 9.38 12.54 10.41
N SER A 46 9.70 12.61 11.70
CA SER A 46 8.77 13.17 12.68
C SER A 46 8.50 14.63 12.32
N ASP A 47 7.26 14.97 11.95
CA ASP A 47 6.87 16.34 11.62
C ASP A 47 7.36 17.34 12.69
N GLU A 48 8.29 18.22 12.31
CA GLU A 48 8.66 19.41 13.10
C GLU A 48 7.52 20.44 13.05
N GLY A 49 6.34 20.08 13.59
CA GLY A 49 5.13 20.86 13.43
C GLY A 49 3.85 20.28 14.01
N GLU A 50 3.91 19.43 15.05
CA GLU A 50 2.70 18.84 15.64
C GLU A 50 2.18 19.52 16.91
N ASP A 51 0.84 19.54 16.98
CA ASP A 51 0.03 19.86 18.14
C ASP A 51 0.29 18.86 19.28
N ASP A 52 0.73 19.35 20.44
CA ASP A 52 1.12 18.57 21.64
C ASP A 52 -0.10 17.99 22.39
N SER A 53 -1.14 17.58 21.66
CA SER A 53 -2.41 17.11 22.24
C SER A 53 -2.38 15.60 22.49
N PRO A 54 -2.74 15.13 23.70
CA PRO A 54 -2.55 13.74 24.14
C PRO A 54 -3.57 12.75 23.53
N LYS A 55 -4.06 13.00 22.32
CA LYS A 55 -5.00 12.17 21.57
C LYS A 55 -4.50 11.74 20.18
N ALA A 56 -3.46 12.37 19.61
CA ALA A 56 -3.13 12.26 18.19
C ALA A 56 -2.32 11.01 17.80
N ARG A 57 -1.22 10.67 18.49
CA ARG A 57 -0.34 9.54 18.11
C ARG A 57 -0.34 8.41 19.14
N ARG A 58 -1.05 7.31 18.81
CA ARG A 58 -1.01 6.01 19.53
C ARG A 58 -0.11 4.97 18.87
N VAL A 59 0.29 5.20 17.62
CA VAL A 59 1.19 4.38 16.83
C VAL A 59 2.30 5.30 16.30
N GLN A 60 3.55 4.86 16.39
CA GLN A 60 4.70 5.55 15.81
C GLN A 60 5.06 4.86 14.50
N VAL A 61 4.92 5.57 13.38
CA VAL A 61 5.39 5.10 12.07
C VAL A 61 6.91 5.19 12.05
N LEU A 62 7.59 4.08 11.74
CA LEU A 62 9.05 4.03 11.60
C LEU A 62 9.49 4.37 10.17
N GLY A 63 8.70 3.97 9.18
CA GLY A 63 8.98 4.19 7.76
C GLY A 63 8.87 2.91 6.93
N ASP A 64 9.46 2.96 5.75
CA ASP A 64 9.41 1.90 4.74
C ASP A 64 10.75 1.18 4.60
N ILE A 65 10.70 -0.14 4.42
CA ILE A 65 11.83 -0.98 3.99
C ILE A 65 11.44 -1.65 2.67
N LEU A 66 12.25 -1.47 1.63
CA LEU A 66 12.13 -2.17 0.35
C LEU A 66 13.27 -3.17 0.22
N ILE A 67 12.97 -4.44 -0.07
CA ILE A 67 13.98 -5.50 -0.26
C ILE A 67 13.81 -6.16 -1.64
N SER A 68 14.87 -6.24 -2.43
CA SER A 68 14.85 -6.99 -3.69
C SER A 68 14.98 -8.49 -3.44
N LEU A 69 13.97 -9.25 -3.86
CA LEU A 69 13.99 -10.71 -3.82
C LEU A 69 15.02 -11.30 -4.79
N ASP A 70 15.24 -10.68 -5.95
CA ASP A 70 16.21 -11.15 -6.94
C ASP A 70 17.65 -10.95 -6.44
N THR A 71 17.95 -9.80 -5.84
CA THR A 71 19.25 -9.55 -5.22
C THR A 71 19.46 -10.41 -3.98
N ALA A 72 18.46 -10.51 -3.10
CA ALA A 72 18.53 -11.39 -1.91
C ALA A 72 18.70 -12.87 -2.29
N ALA A 73 18.09 -13.34 -3.39
CA ALA A 73 18.25 -14.72 -3.86
C ALA A 73 19.68 -14.99 -4.36
N ARG A 74 20.28 -14.06 -5.12
CA ARG A 74 21.69 -14.17 -5.56
C ARG A 74 22.65 -14.14 -4.37
N GLN A 75 22.50 -13.15 -3.49
CA GLN A 75 23.31 -13.05 -2.27
C GLN A 75 23.21 -14.32 -1.43
N ALA A 76 22.00 -14.90 -1.29
CA ALA A 76 21.80 -16.14 -0.54
C ALA A 76 22.53 -17.34 -1.15
N GLU A 77 22.53 -17.48 -2.48
CA GLU A 77 23.28 -18.52 -3.19
C GLU A 77 24.80 -18.35 -3.04
N GLU A 78 25.30 -17.13 -3.25
CA GLU A 78 26.73 -16.77 -3.12
C GLU A 78 27.25 -17.03 -1.69
N ARG A 79 26.48 -16.61 -0.69
CA ARG A 79 26.78 -16.74 0.75
C ARG A 79 26.46 -18.13 1.31
N ARG A 80 25.81 -19.01 0.52
CA ARG A 80 25.46 -20.41 0.84
C ARG A 80 24.60 -20.59 2.09
N HIS A 81 23.55 -19.78 2.21
CA HIS A 81 22.47 -19.91 3.20
C HIS A 81 21.10 -19.84 2.52
N ALA A 82 20.01 -20.07 3.26
CA ALA A 82 18.66 -19.98 2.69
C ALA A 82 18.25 -18.51 2.48
N LEU A 83 17.46 -18.24 1.43
CA LEU A 83 16.88 -16.91 1.15
C LEU A 83 16.21 -16.29 2.38
N GLU A 84 15.49 -17.09 3.16
CA GLU A 84 14.86 -16.63 4.42
C GLU A 84 15.87 -16.01 5.41
N GLN A 85 17.12 -16.50 5.44
CA GLN A 85 18.16 -15.97 6.32
C GLN A 85 18.77 -14.68 5.76
N GLU A 86 18.89 -14.55 4.45
CA GLU A 86 19.30 -13.29 3.81
C GLU A 86 18.22 -12.21 4.03
N LEU A 87 16.94 -12.52 3.79
CA LEU A 87 15.83 -11.60 4.06
C LEU A 87 15.78 -11.16 5.54
N ARG A 88 16.11 -12.04 6.50
CA ARG A 88 16.24 -11.67 7.92
C ARG A 88 17.41 -10.71 8.16
N VAL A 89 18.55 -10.89 7.48
CA VAL A 89 19.70 -9.98 7.58
C VAL A 89 19.34 -8.61 7.01
N LEU A 90 18.79 -8.55 5.80
CA LEU A 90 18.36 -7.31 5.14
C LEU A 90 17.26 -6.57 5.93
N LEU A 91 16.28 -7.30 6.49
CA LEU A 91 15.24 -6.70 7.33
C LEU A 91 15.79 -6.12 8.64
N VAL A 92 16.68 -6.84 9.35
CA VAL A 92 17.30 -6.33 10.58
C VAL A 92 18.17 -5.12 10.28
N HIS A 93 18.90 -5.14 9.17
CA HIS A 93 19.72 -4.01 8.72
C HIS A 93 18.86 -2.77 8.43
N GLY A 94 17.82 -2.92 7.61
CA GLY A 94 16.91 -1.84 7.27
C GLY A 94 16.15 -1.27 8.47
N LEU A 95 15.76 -2.13 9.42
CA LEU A 95 15.11 -1.72 10.68
C LEU A 95 16.06 -0.93 11.60
N LEU A 96 17.35 -1.27 11.64
CA LEU A 96 18.31 -0.51 12.44
C LEU A 96 18.49 0.92 11.90
N HIS A 97 18.49 1.09 10.58
CA HIS A 97 18.45 2.43 9.97
C HIS A 97 17.20 3.20 10.40
N LEU A 98 15.99 2.62 10.28
CA LEU A 98 14.75 3.28 10.73
C LEU A 98 14.66 3.56 12.25
N LEU A 99 15.57 3.01 13.05
CA LEU A 99 15.73 3.29 14.48
C LEU A 99 16.80 4.35 14.77
N GLY A 100 17.35 5.01 13.74
CA GLY A 100 18.39 6.02 13.84
C GLY A 100 19.80 5.45 14.08
N HIS A 101 20.06 4.21 13.68
CA HIS A 101 21.41 3.65 13.63
C HIS A 101 21.93 3.66 12.20
N ASP A 102 22.82 4.60 11.88
CA ASP A 102 23.45 4.70 10.57
C ASP A 102 24.93 4.27 10.64
N HIS A 103 25.34 3.40 9.72
CA HIS A 103 26.72 2.92 9.61
C HIS A 103 27.58 3.77 8.67
N GLU A 104 27.00 4.73 7.93
CA GLU A 104 27.74 5.62 7.03
C GLU A 104 28.33 6.85 7.76
N GLU A 105 27.79 7.22 8.92
CA GLU A 105 28.27 8.38 9.71
C GLU A 105 29.73 8.25 10.17
N GLY A 106 30.20 7.02 10.42
CA GLY A 106 31.58 6.79 10.84
C GLY A 106 31.90 5.36 11.29
N PRO A 107 33.19 5.05 11.53
CA PRO A 107 33.63 3.70 11.90
C PRO A 107 33.25 3.30 13.33
N VAL A 108 32.85 4.24 14.19
CA VAL A 108 32.37 3.94 15.55
C VAL A 108 30.89 3.55 15.50
N GLU A 109 30.14 4.26 14.67
CA GLU A 109 28.72 4.13 14.40
C GLU A 109 28.46 2.82 13.64
N ALA A 110 29.27 2.54 12.60
CA ALA A 110 29.29 1.25 11.91
C ALA A 110 29.56 0.06 12.84
N ALA A 111 30.53 0.17 13.74
CA ALA A 111 30.82 -0.88 14.71
C ALA A 111 29.66 -1.08 15.71
N ALA A 112 29.03 0.01 16.16
CA ALA A 112 27.87 -0.04 17.06
C ALA A 112 26.63 -0.66 16.38
N MET A 113 26.35 -0.28 15.13
CA MET A 113 25.25 -0.85 14.34
C MET A 113 25.51 -2.33 14.04
N ALA A 114 26.74 -2.71 13.65
CA ALA A 114 27.11 -4.11 13.44
C ALA A 114 26.99 -4.95 14.73
N ASP A 115 27.30 -4.38 15.89
CA ASP A 115 27.14 -5.04 17.19
C ASP A 115 25.66 -5.24 17.55
N LEU A 116 24.79 -4.30 17.21
CA LEU A 116 23.33 -4.42 17.38
C LEU A 116 22.74 -5.44 16.40
N GLU A 117 23.12 -5.37 15.13
CA GLU A 117 22.72 -6.28 14.06
C GLU A 117 23.00 -7.74 14.46
N ARG A 118 24.22 -8.04 14.92
CA ARG A 118 24.60 -9.37 15.42
C ARG A 118 23.80 -9.78 16.66
N GLN A 119 23.45 -8.86 17.56
CA GLN A 119 22.66 -9.17 18.75
C GLN A 119 21.20 -9.51 18.42
N VAL A 120 20.56 -8.73 17.52
CA VAL A 120 19.18 -8.97 17.07
C VAL A 120 19.12 -10.28 16.29
N LEU A 121 20.02 -10.48 15.33
CA LEU A 121 20.10 -11.73 14.56
C LEU A 121 20.33 -12.96 15.45
N ALA A 122 21.19 -12.86 16.47
CA ALA A 122 21.39 -13.94 17.44
C ALA A 122 20.15 -14.25 18.27
N ALA A 123 19.33 -13.25 18.61
CA ALA A 123 18.04 -13.45 19.28
C ALA A 123 17.01 -14.13 18.36
N LEU A 124 17.08 -13.87 17.05
CA LEU A 124 16.30 -14.53 15.99
C LEU A 124 16.85 -15.92 15.59
N GLY A 125 17.87 -16.42 16.29
CA GLY A 125 18.46 -17.75 16.07
C GLY A 125 19.49 -17.85 14.95
N TRP A 126 19.81 -16.75 14.27
CA TRP A 126 20.90 -16.69 13.29
C TRP A 126 22.27 -16.66 13.98
N ARG A 127 23.27 -17.33 13.39
CA ARG A 127 24.65 -17.37 13.93
C ARG A 127 25.72 -16.95 12.93
N GLY A 128 25.32 -16.52 11.74
CA GLY A 128 26.22 -15.92 10.77
C GLY A 128 26.48 -14.43 11.06
N PRO A 129 27.31 -13.78 10.24
CA PRO A 129 27.40 -12.32 10.22
C PRO A 129 26.07 -11.67 9.81
N GLY A 130 25.91 -10.39 10.14
CA GLY A 130 24.91 -9.50 9.52
C GLY A 130 25.52 -8.74 8.32
N LEU A 131 24.76 -7.83 7.72
CA LEU A 131 25.12 -7.20 6.43
C LEU A 131 26.41 -6.38 6.52
N ILE A 132 26.62 -5.65 7.62
CA ILE A 132 27.85 -4.85 7.83
C ILE A 132 29.06 -5.79 7.98
N GLY A 133 28.89 -6.87 8.74
CA GLY A 133 29.94 -7.89 8.91
C GLY A 133 30.25 -8.70 7.64
N LEU A 134 29.30 -8.78 6.69
CA LEU A 134 29.51 -9.36 5.36
C LEU A 134 30.31 -8.39 4.47
N ALA A 135 29.90 -7.11 4.42
CA ALA A 135 30.57 -6.08 3.64
C ALA A 135 32.04 -5.84 4.05
N GLU A 136 32.40 -6.08 5.32
CA GLU A 136 33.80 -6.07 5.77
C GLU A 136 34.60 -7.32 5.36
N ALA A 137 33.93 -8.48 5.23
CA ALA A 137 34.59 -9.75 4.91
C ALA A 137 34.94 -9.88 3.42
N ASP A 138 34.14 -9.27 2.52
CA ASP A 138 34.33 -9.34 1.07
C ASP A 138 35.30 -8.28 0.50
N ARG A 139 35.86 -7.37 1.32
CA ARG A 139 36.79 -6.33 0.83
C ARG A 139 38.09 -6.94 0.24
N PRO A 140 38.40 -6.71 -1.05
CA PRO A 140 39.70 -7.07 -1.60
C PRO A 140 40.81 -6.19 -1.00
N ALA A 141 42.01 -6.74 -0.90
CA ALA A 141 43.20 -5.99 -0.46
C ALA A 141 43.68 -5.00 -1.56
N GLY A 142 42.95 -3.89 -1.73
CA GLY A 142 43.23 -2.80 -2.67
C GLY A 142 42.43 -2.90 -3.97
N GLY A 143 41.28 -2.21 -4.00
CA GLY A 143 40.40 -2.09 -5.16
C GLY A 143 39.35 -1.00 -4.94
N ALA A 144 38.76 -0.48 -6.02
CA ALA A 144 37.85 0.66 -6.00
C ALA A 144 36.61 0.47 -5.09
N GLN A 145 36.12 1.60 -4.56
CA GLN A 145 34.98 1.69 -3.66
C GLN A 145 33.66 1.51 -4.42
N GLU A 146 32.90 0.45 -4.14
CA GLU A 146 31.50 0.34 -4.53
C GLU A 146 30.61 1.19 -3.61
N PRO A 147 29.45 1.70 -4.08
CA PRO A 147 28.59 2.58 -3.29
C PRO A 147 27.82 1.80 -2.21
N SER A 148 28.12 2.09 -0.95
CA SER A 148 27.43 1.56 0.23
C SER A 148 25.91 1.85 0.24
N PRO A 149 25.09 0.98 0.87
CA PRO A 149 23.65 1.19 1.04
C PRO A 149 23.34 2.25 2.11
N GLY A 150 23.34 3.52 1.68
CA GLY A 150 23.16 4.66 2.58
C GLY A 150 21.72 5.02 2.91
N ALA A 151 21.50 5.37 4.17
CA ALA A 151 20.29 6.03 4.63
C ALA A 151 20.29 7.52 4.27
N LEU A 152 19.12 8.07 3.95
CA LEU A 152 18.95 9.49 3.62
C LEU A 152 18.81 10.32 4.90
N GLY A 153 19.94 10.64 5.54
CA GLY A 153 19.98 11.46 6.74
C GLY A 153 19.35 12.86 6.59
N ALA A 154 18.75 13.37 7.66
CA ALA A 154 17.93 14.58 7.72
C ALA A 154 18.68 15.92 7.48
N GLY A 155 19.21 16.12 6.27
CA GLY A 155 19.85 17.36 5.83
C GLY A 155 18.90 18.32 5.13
N ARG A 156 18.73 19.55 5.66
CA ARG A 156 17.95 20.63 5.00
C ARG A 156 18.60 21.06 3.67
N LEU A 157 18.22 20.40 2.59
CA LEU A 157 18.54 20.82 1.22
C LEU A 157 17.35 21.55 0.62
N SER A 158 17.40 22.87 0.57
CA SER A 158 16.45 23.68 -0.18
C SER A 158 16.57 23.35 -1.68
N PRO A 159 15.58 22.74 -2.33
CA PRO A 159 15.73 22.35 -3.73
C PRO A 159 15.55 23.60 -4.60
N SER A 160 16.66 24.10 -5.15
CA SER A 160 16.59 25.02 -6.29
C SER A 160 16.17 24.21 -7.51
N LEU A 161 14.85 24.02 -7.64
CA LEU A 161 14.23 23.28 -8.72
C LEU A 161 14.47 23.99 -10.06
N ALA A 162 15.43 23.48 -10.83
CA ALA A 162 15.24 23.42 -12.27
C ALA A 162 14.12 22.40 -12.51
N ALA A 163 12.87 22.87 -12.46
CA ALA A 163 11.69 22.01 -12.45
C ALA A 163 11.67 21.07 -13.67
N PRO A 164 11.23 19.80 -13.53
CA PRO A 164 10.79 19.03 -14.68
C PRO A 164 9.72 19.86 -15.39
N SER A 165 9.77 19.91 -16.73
CA SER A 165 8.85 20.76 -17.49
C SER A 165 7.42 20.38 -17.12
N PRO A 166 6.61 21.31 -16.58
CA PRO A 166 5.25 20.98 -16.19
C PRO A 166 4.50 20.47 -17.42
N ARG A 167 3.73 19.38 -17.26
CA ARG A 167 2.62 19.12 -18.20
C ARG A 167 1.87 20.44 -18.30
N ALA A 168 1.77 20.96 -19.52
CA ALA A 168 1.33 22.34 -19.73
C ALA A 168 0.05 22.60 -18.93
N THR A 169 0.02 23.72 -18.22
CA THR A 169 -1.16 24.23 -17.50
C THR A 169 -2.20 24.73 -18.51
N ALA A 170 -2.63 23.82 -19.38
CA ALA A 170 -3.87 23.94 -20.11
C ALA A 170 -4.97 23.99 -19.06
N THR A 171 -5.59 25.17 -18.92
CA THR A 171 -6.94 25.27 -18.35
C THR A 171 -7.78 24.16 -18.98
N PRO A 172 -8.30 23.20 -18.21
CA PRO A 172 -8.99 22.07 -18.81
C PRO A 172 -10.20 22.61 -19.56
N GLY A 173 -10.22 22.40 -20.88
CA GLY A 173 -11.48 22.39 -21.61
C GLY A 173 -12.41 21.35 -20.97
N PRO A 174 -13.74 21.46 -21.16
CA PRO A 174 -14.70 20.57 -20.52
C PRO A 174 -14.31 19.10 -20.74
N ARG A 175 -13.90 18.42 -19.66
CA ARG A 175 -13.49 17.01 -19.71
C ARG A 175 -14.75 16.16 -19.93
N ASP A 176 -14.76 15.34 -20.98
CA ASP A 176 -15.88 14.42 -21.29
C ASP A 176 -15.83 13.18 -20.36
N ILE A 177 -16.11 13.39 -19.07
CA ILE A 177 -16.15 12.32 -18.06
C ILE A 177 -17.47 11.55 -18.22
N ARG A 178 -17.36 10.25 -18.45
CA ARG A 178 -18.49 9.34 -18.69
C ARG A 178 -18.51 8.15 -17.72
N LEU A 179 -17.43 7.93 -16.98
CA LEU A 179 -17.31 6.96 -15.90
C LEU A 179 -16.58 7.60 -14.71
N ILE A 180 -17.05 7.32 -13.50
CA ILE A 180 -16.41 7.70 -12.23
C ILE A 180 -16.18 6.41 -11.43
N ALA A 181 -14.92 6.11 -11.13
CA ALA A 181 -14.54 5.07 -10.19
C ALA A 181 -14.22 5.71 -8.83
N LEU A 182 -14.83 5.20 -7.77
CA LEU A 182 -14.63 5.67 -6.40
C LEU A 182 -14.08 4.54 -5.53
N ASP A 183 -13.00 4.80 -4.79
CA ASP A 183 -12.69 3.99 -3.62
C ASP A 183 -13.72 4.22 -2.48
N MET A 184 -13.70 3.36 -1.46
CA MET A 184 -14.56 3.43 -0.27
C MET A 184 -13.85 4.00 0.97
N ASP A 185 -13.01 3.24 1.67
CA ASP A 185 -12.47 3.64 2.97
C ASP A 185 -11.41 4.75 2.83
N GLY A 186 -11.67 5.93 3.41
CA GLY A 186 -10.77 7.09 3.26
C GLY A 186 -11.11 7.99 2.06
N THR A 187 -12.07 7.56 1.22
CA THR A 187 -12.54 8.29 0.03
C THR A 187 -14.05 8.56 0.06
N LEU A 188 -14.90 7.55 -0.14
CA LEU A 188 -16.37 7.70 -0.11
C LEU A 188 -16.94 7.56 1.31
N LEU A 189 -16.28 6.76 2.14
CA LEU A 189 -16.55 6.58 3.56
C LEU A 189 -15.68 7.53 4.37
N ASP A 190 -16.32 8.20 5.32
CA ASP A 190 -15.71 9.12 6.27
C ASP A 190 -14.90 8.38 7.38
N GLY A 191 -14.29 9.12 8.31
CA GLY A 191 -13.51 8.55 9.41
C GLY A 191 -14.33 7.70 10.39
N THR A 192 -15.65 7.68 10.24
CA THR A 192 -16.62 6.84 10.97
C THR A 192 -17.15 5.67 10.13
N SER A 193 -16.54 5.42 8.96
CA SER A 193 -16.95 4.43 7.96
C SER A 193 -18.36 4.66 7.38
N SER A 194 -18.83 5.92 7.38
CA SER A 194 -20.16 6.33 6.90
C SER A 194 -20.10 7.16 5.62
N VAL A 195 -21.15 7.16 4.80
CA VAL A 195 -21.23 8.04 3.62
C VAL A 195 -21.86 9.38 3.98
N LEU A 196 -21.14 10.47 3.76
CA LEU A 196 -21.69 11.83 3.86
C LEU A 196 -22.83 12.06 2.86
N SER A 197 -23.90 12.72 3.30
CA SER A 197 -25.07 13.03 2.46
C SER A 197 -24.70 13.79 1.18
N SER A 198 -23.74 14.72 1.28
CA SER A 198 -23.16 15.47 0.16
C SER A 198 -22.60 14.57 -0.95
N SER A 199 -21.93 13.48 -0.56
CA SER A 199 -21.29 12.55 -1.50
C SER A 199 -22.37 11.72 -2.18
N ALA A 200 -23.38 11.25 -1.43
CA ALA A 200 -24.53 10.55 -1.99
C ALA A 200 -25.38 11.44 -2.93
N ASP A 201 -25.59 12.70 -2.59
CA ASP A 201 -26.28 13.67 -3.45
C ASP A 201 -25.51 13.95 -4.75
N ALA A 202 -24.19 14.16 -4.66
CA ALA A 202 -23.34 14.37 -5.83
C ALA A 202 -23.33 13.14 -6.76
N ILE A 203 -23.25 11.93 -6.20
CA ILE A 203 -23.31 10.69 -6.97
C ILE A 203 -24.67 10.53 -7.66
N ARG A 204 -25.78 10.79 -6.97
CA ARG A 204 -27.11 10.82 -7.60
C ARG A 204 -27.19 11.85 -8.74
N ALA A 205 -26.56 13.02 -8.59
CA ALA A 205 -26.51 14.05 -9.62
C ALA A 205 -25.66 13.64 -10.84
N ALA A 206 -24.59 12.86 -10.65
CA ALA A 206 -23.81 12.27 -11.75
C ALA A 206 -24.60 11.19 -12.50
N LEU A 207 -25.21 10.26 -11.76
CA LEU A 207 -26.06 9.19 -12.32
C LEU A 207 -27.25 9.77 -13.12
N ALA A 208 -27.90 10.81 -12.60
CA ALA A 208 -29.00 11.51 -13.28
C ALA A 208 -28.59 12.19 -14.60
N ARG A 209 -27.29 12.45 -14.80
CA ARG A 209 -26.71 12.97 -16.05
C ARG A 209 -26.25 11.88 -17.01
N GLY A 210 -26.43 10.60 -16.66
CA GLY A 210 -25.99 9.47 -17.46
C GLY A 210 -24.49 9.17 -17.32
N VAL A 211 -23.81 9.75 -16.34
CA VAL A 211 -22.43 9.37 -16.00
C VAL A 211 -22.49 8.08 -15.20
N HIS A 212 -21.73 7.06 -15.62
CA HIS A 212 -21.61 5.83 -14.86
C HIS A 212 -20.81 6.08 -13.58
N VAL A 213 -21.26 5.55 -12.45
CA VAL A 213 -20.52 5.57 -11.18
C VAL A 213 -20.35 4.13 -10.71
N VAL A 214 -19.13 3.76 -10.32
CA VAL A 214 -18.78 2.40 -9.89
C VAL A 214 -17.85 2.44 -8.67
N LEU A 215 -17.94 1.41 -7.84
CA LEU A 215 -17.03 1.21 -6.71
C LEU A 215 -15.77 0.48 -7.19
N ALA A 216 -14.61 0.88 -6.69
CA ALA A 216 -13.31 0.23 -6.91
C ALA A 216 -12.58 0.09 -5.57
N THR A 217 -12.83 -0.99 -4.85
CA THR A 217 -12.54 -1.09 -3.41
C THR A 217 -11.83 -2.37 -3.01
N GLY A 218 -11.11 -2.32 -1.88
CA GLY A 218 -10.62 -3.50 -1.16
C GLY A 218 -11.75 -4.36 -0.57
N LYS A 219 -12.91 -3.75 -0.28
CA LYS A 219 -14.02 -4.44 0.38
C LYS A 219 -14.60 -5.60 -0.42
N ALA A 220 -15.13 -6.60 0.29
CA ALA A 220 -16.07 -7.55 -0.31
C ALA A 220 -17.39 -6.87 -0.69
N ARG A 221 -18.10 -7.37 -1.72
CA ARG A 221 -19.37 -6.77 -2.15
C ARG A 221 -20.43 -6.68 -1.03
N PRO A 222 -20.61 -7.65 -0.11
CA PRO A 222 -21.56 -7.52 0.99
C PRO A 222 -21.21 -6.41 1.98
N ALA A 223 -19.91 -6.13 2.16
CA ALA A 223 -19.42 -5.06 3.02
C ALA A 223 -19.72 -3.69 2.42
N ALA A 224 -19.46 -3.53 1.12
CA ALA A 224 -19.91 -2.35 0.36
C ALA A 224 -21.45 -2.17 0.43
N GLN A 225 -22.23 -3.24 0.29
CA GLN A 225 -23.70 -3.19 0.45
C GLN A 225 -24.13 -2.82 1.87
N ALA A 226 -23.39 -3.24 2.90
CA ALA A 226 -23.67 -2.89 4.28
C ALA A 226 -23.41 -1.40 4.55
N ALA A 227 -22.23 -0.89 4.13
CA ALA A 227 -21.87 0.52 4.25
C ALA A 227 -22.86 1.46 3.53
N LEU A 228 -23.37 1.05 2.36
CA LEU A 228 -24.31 1.86 1.59
C LEU A 228 -25.80 1.72 1.99
N ARG A 229 -26.16 0.83 2.93
CA ARG A 229 -27.53 0.32 3.15
C ARG A 229 -28.62 1.38 3.46
N ALA A 230 -28.24 2.60 3.84
CA ALA A 230 -29.18 3.70 4.14
C ALA A 230 -28.88 5.02 3.40
N THR A 231 -27.98 5.00 2.41
CA THR A 231 -27.38 6.21 1.82
C THR A 231 -28.17 6.79 0.62
N GLY A 232 -29.11 6.01 0.07
CA GLY A 232 -29.79 6.32 -1.19
C GLY A 232 -28.88 6.25 -2.42
N ILE A 233 -27.75 5.53 -2.31
CA ILE A 233 -26.89 5.06 -3.43
C ILE A 233 -26.57 3.56 -3.28
N ALA A 234 -27.38 2.82 -2.52
CA ALA A 234 -27.17 1.40 -2.20
C ALA A 234 -27.14 0.49 -3.44
N GLU A 235 -27.76 0.93 -4.54
CA GLU A 235 -27.75 0.26 -5.83
C GLU A 235 -26.33 0.05 -6.37
N LEU A 236 -25.35 0.91 -6.06
CA LEU A 236 -23.97 0.81 -6.55
C LEU A 236 -23.24 -0.46 -6.10
N ALA A 237 -23.62 -1.03 -4.95
CA ALA A 237 -23.08 -2.29 -4.46
C ALA A 237 -24.01 -3.49 -4.74
N SER A 238 -25.22 -3.26 -5.25
CA SER A 238 -26.23 -4.31 -5.50
C SER A 238 -25.71 -5.41 -6.44
N ALA A 239 -26.27 -6.62 -6.35
CA ALA A 239 -25.81 -7.77 -7.14
C ALA A 239 -25.83 -7.56 -8.67
N ALA A 240 -26.63 -6.60 -9.18
CA ALA A 240 -26.70 -6.26 -10.60
C ALA A 240 -25.76 -5.11 -11.01
N ALA A 241 -25.08 -4.46 -10.07
CA ALA A 241 -24.24 -3.31 -10.34
C ALA A 241 -22.81 -3.70 -10.77
N PRO A 242 -22.26 -3.04 -11.79
CA PRO A 242 -20.84 -3.14 -12.10
C PRO A 242 -20.00 -2.59 -10.95
N GLY A 243 -18.78 -3.10 -10.81
CA GLY A 243 -17.87 -2.68 -9.75
C GLY A 243 -16.71 -3.63 -9.58
N ILE A 244 -15.72 -3.17 -8.83
CA ILE A 244 -14.46 -3.84 -8.58
C ILE A 244 -14.32 -3.99 -7.07
N PHE A 245 -14.13 -5.23 -6.63
CA PHE A 245 -14.12 -5.64 -5.22
C PHE A 245 -12.87 -6.47 -4.94
N LEU A 246 -12.51 -6.59 -3.65
CA LEU A 246 -11.30 -7.31 -3.22
C LEU A 246 -10.06 -6.83 -3.98
N GLN A 247 -9.81 -5.51 -4.00
CA GLN A 247 -8.69 -4.84 -4.70
C GLN A 247 -8.60 -5.06 -6.22
N GLY A 248 -9.58 -5.70 -6.85
CA GLY A 248 -9.46 -6.13 -8.26
C GLY A 248 -9.80 -7.59 -8.50
N LEU A 249 -9.74 -8.44 -7.48
CA LEU A 249 -9.91 -9.89 -7.65
C LEU A 249 -11.29 -10.29 -8.16
N LEU A 250 -12.30 -9.43 -8.05
CA LEU A 250 -13.63 -9.62 -8.63
C LEU A 250 -14.06 -8.38 -9.42
N VAL A 251 -14.22 -8.53 -10.73
CA VAL A 251 -14.67 -7.48 -11.64
C VAL A 251 -16.02 -7.83 -12.21
N TYR A 252 -17.02 -7.02 -11.89
CA TYR A 252 -18.38 -7.16 -12.40
C TYR A 252 -18.72 -6.05 -13.40
N GLY A 253 -19.33 -6.44 -14.51
CA GLY A 253 -19.88 -5.58 -15.55
C GLY A 253 -21.37 -5.32 -15.38
N GLN A 254 -22.00 -4.80 -16.43
CA GLN A 254 -23.42 -4.47 -16.42
C GLN A 254 -24.31 -5.69 -16.11
N GLY A 255 -25.33 -5.48 -15.27
CA GLY A 255 -26.25 -6.54 -14.85
C GLY A 255 -25.66 -7.58 -13.89
N GLY A 256 -24.47 -7.33 -13.32
CA GLY A 256 -23.81 -8.25 -12.38
C GLY A 256 -23.03 -9.38 -13.07
N LEU A 257 -22.75 -9.26 -14.37
CA LEU A 257 -21.93 -10.23 -15.09
C LEU A 257 -20.50 -10.22 -14.56
N LEU A 258 -19.97 -11.36 -14.10
CA LEU A 258 -18.55 -11.47 -13.76
C LEU A 258 -17.71 -11.40 -15.05
N LEU A 259 -16.95 -10.32 -15.22
CA LEU A 259 -16.09 -10.08 -16.39
C LEU A 259 -14.71 -10.71 -16.22
N ALA A 260 -14.16 -10.62 -15.01
CA ALA A 260 -12.85 -11.13 -14.67
C ALA A 260 -12.81 -11.48 -13.18
N SER A 261 -12.06 -12.52 -12.84
CA SER A 261 -11.75 -12.86 -11.45
C SER A 261 -10.37 -13.46 -11.34
N ALA A 262 -9.77 -13.27 -10.17
CA ALA A 262 -8.55 -13.95 -9.79
C ALA A 262 -8.67 -14.51 -8.38
N ALA A 263 -7.94 -15.59 -8.14
CA ALA A 263 -7.76 -16.19 -6.84
C ALA A 263 -6.26 -16.37 -6.63
N LEU A 264 -5.84 -16.33 -5.38
CA LEU A 264 -4.55 -16.85 -5.00
C LEU A 264 -4.45 -18.31 -5.48
N ASP A 265 -3.25 -18.76 -5.84
CA ASP A 265 -2.97 -20.20 -5.79
C ASP A 265 -3.46 -20.67 -4.38
N PRO A 266 -4.14 -21.83 -4.20
CA PRO A 266 -4.81 -22.34 -2.97
C PRO A 266 -4.05 -22.37 -1.62
N ALA A 267 -3.03 -21.56 -1.45
CA ALA A 267 -1.71 -22.13 -1.43
C ALA A 267 -0.72 -21.24 -0.68
N VAL A 268 -0.56 -19.99 -1.11
CA VAL A 268 -0.16 -18.92 -0.16
C VAL A 268 -1.16 -18.91 0.97
N VAL A 269 -2.41 -19.24 0.68
CA VAL A 269 -3.43 -19.46 1.69
C VAL A 269 -2.86 -20.40 2.78
N GLN A 270 -2.24 -21.54 2.44
CA GLN A 270 -1.53 -22.35 3.44
C GLN A 270 -0.29 -21.68 4.00
N ALA A 271 0.65 -21.20 3.17
CA ALA A 271 1.92 -20.66 3.67
C ALA A 271 1.69 -19.46 4.63
N ALA A 272 0.69 -18.63 4.34
CA ALA A 272 0.24 -17.52 5.17
C ALA A 272 -0.53 -17.99 6.40
N PHE A 273 -1.43 -18.99 6.31
CA PHE A 273 -2.07 -19.56 7.51
C PHE A 273 -1.07 -20.26 8.43
N GLU A 274 -0.13 -21.03 7.89
CA GLU A 274 0.99 -21.65 8.62
C GLU A 274 1.90 -20.61 9.25
N TYR A 275 2.27 -19.56 8.51
CA TYR A 275 3.05 -18.44 9.03
C TYR A 275 2.30 -17.71 10.15
N SER A 276 1.00 -17.45 9.97
CA SER A 276 0.13 -16.79 10.94
C SER A 276 0.01 -17.62 12.23
N ASP A 277 -0.24 -18.93 12.13
CA ASP A 277 -0.29 -19.83 13.28
C ASP A 277 1.07 -19.98 13.99
N ALA A 278 2.19 -19.99 13.24
CA ALA A 278 3.54 -20.09 13.80
C ALA A 278 4.02 -18.81 14.51
N HIS A 279 3.64 -17.62 14.01
CA HIS A 279 4.11 -16.33 14.52
C HIS A 279 3.07 -15.58 15.36
N GLY A 280 1.86 -16.13 15.53
CA GLY A 280 0.80 -15.55 16.35
C GLY A 280 0.01 -14.42 15.68
N GLY A 281 0.03 -14.36 14.34
CA GLY A 281 -0.75 -13.42 13.56
C GLY A 281 -2.25 -13.72 13.57
N SER A 282 -3.03 -12.74 13.10
CA SER A 282 -4.42 -12.92 12.72
C SER A 282 -4.49 -12.92 11.19
N LEU A 283 -5.05 -13.98 10.58
CA LEU A 283 -5.24 -14.03 9.13
C LEU A 283 -6.69 -14.37 8.79
N CYS A 284 -7.21 -13.72 7.75
CA CYS A 284 -8.43 -14.13 7.09
C CYS A 284 -8.20 -14.22 5.57
N ALA A 285 -9.06 -14.99 4.89
CA ALA A 285 -9.04 -15.17 3.45
C ALA A 285 -10.46 -14.96 2.90
N PHE A 286 -10.57 -14.25 1.78
CA PHE A 286 -11.84 -14.00 1.12
C PHE A 286 -12.09 -15.02 0.01
N LEU A 287 -13.27 -15.63 0.01
CA LEU A 287 -13.71 -16.58 -1.00
C LEU A 287 -15.01 -16.06 -1.63
N GLY A 288 -14.87 -15.24 -2.68
CA GLY A 288 -16.00 -14.51 -3.25
C GLY A 288 -16.53 -13.48 -2.26
N ASP A 289 -17.79 -13.64 -1.84
CA ASP A 289 -18.47 -12.77 -0.88
C ASP A 289 -18.32 -13.24 0.58
N GLU A 290 -17.60 -14.34 0.84
CA GLU A 290 -17.38 -14.91 2.18
C GLU A 290 -15.99 -14.59 2.74
N CYS A 291 -15.88 -14.48 4.07
CA CYS A 291 -14.62 -14.31 4.80
C CYS A 291 -14.35 -15.52 5.71
N LEU A 292 -13.14 -16.06 5.63
CA LEU A 292 -12.72 -17.33 6.24
C LEU A 292 -11.51 -17.10 7.15
N THR A 293 -11.40 -17.84 8.26
CA THR A 293 -10.20 -17.83 9.11
C THR A 293 -9.98 -19.18 9.80
N THR A 294 -8.77 -19.48 10.27
CA THR A 294 -8.49 -20.61 11.17
C THR A 294 -8.71 -20.25 12.64
N ARG A 295 -8.74 -18.96 12.99
CA ARG A 295 -8.83 -18.48 14.38
C ARG A 295 -9.54 -17.13 14.44
N LEU A 296 -10.66 -17.07 15.17
CA LEU A 296 -11.30 -15.80 15.50
C LEU A 296 -10.48 -15.01 16.53
N THR A 297 -10.20 -13.75 16.22
CA THR A 297 -9.43 -12.81 17.05
C THR A 297 -10.14 -11.45 17.14
N PRO A 298 -9.85 -10.63 18.16
CA PRO A 298 -10.47 -9.30 18.29
C PRO A 298 -10.26 -8.40 17.07
N GLU A 299 -9.09 -8.49 16.43
CA GLU A 299 -8.71 -7.69 15.26
C GLU A 299 -9.58 -8.06 14.05
N LEU A 300 -9.82 -9.36 13.83
CA LEU A 300 -10.75 -9.85 12.79
C LEU A 300 -12.21 -9.53 13.10
N MET A 301 -12.57 -9.31 14.37
CA MET A 301 -13.90 -8.80 14.75
C MET A 301 -14.03 -7.29 14.51
N GLU A 302 -12.94 -6.50 14.54
CA GLU A 302 -12.96 -5.09 14.13
C GLU A 302 -13.24 -4.96 12.62
N LEU A 303 -12.69 -5.83 11.77
CA LEU A 303 -13.01 -5.86 10.33
C LEU A 303 -14.53 -5.98 10.07
N HIS A 304 -15.21 -6.87 10.80
CA HIS A 304 -16.66 -7.03 10.68
C HIS A 304 -17.44 -5.84 11.27
N THR A 305 -17.07 -5.41 12.49
CA THR A 305 -17.89 -4.45 13.26
C THR A 305 -17.67 -3.00 12.86
N ARG A 306 -16.46 -2.63 12.40
CA ARG A 306 -16.09 -1.28 11.99
C ARG A 306 -16.07 -1.13 10.48
N TYR A 307 -15.38 -2.02 9.77
CA TYR A 307 -15.19 -1.92 8.31
C TYR A 307 -16.25 -2.68 7.50
N HIS A 308 -17.25 -3.27 8.17
CA HIS A 308 -18.41 -3.97 7.61
C HIS A 308 -18.11 -5.26 6.83
N GLU A 309 -16.91 -5.82 6.93
CA GLU A 309 -16.56 -7.06 6.24
C GLU A 309 -17.45 -8.25 6.66
N PRO A 310 -17.64 -9.27 5.81
CA PRO A 310 -18.35 -10.50 6.20
C PRO A 310 -17.76 -11.08 7.48
N LEU A 311 -18.62 -11.56 8.40
CA LEU A 311 -18.16 -12.15 9.65
C LEU A 311 -17.27 -13.37 9.35
N PRO A 312 -15.98 -13.38 9.75
CA PRO A 312 -15.10 -14.51 9.49
C PRO A 312 -15.62 -15.79 10.14
N PHE A 313 -15.67 -16.90 9.39
CA PHE A 313 -16.00 -18.21 9.96
C PHE A 313 -14.86 -19.22 9.83
N LEU A 314 -14.90 -20.25 10.69
CA LEU A 314 -13.80 -21.21 10.81
C LEU A 314 -13.74 -22.16 9.60
N ALA A 315 -12.63 -22.11 8.86
CA ALA A 315 -12.36 -22.95 7.70
C ALA A 315 -10.97 -23.61 7.80
N ALA A 316 -10.79 -24.78 7.15
CA ALA A 316 -9.53 -25.51 7.07
C ALA A 316 -9.08 -25.64 5.60
N LEU A 317 -7.90 -25.11 5.24
CA LEU A 317 -7.43 -24.95 3.84
C LEU A 317 -5.89 -25.13 3.67
N ALA A 318 -5.40 -25.43 2.43
CA ALA A 318 -4.05 -25.99 2.16
C ALA A 318 -3.43 -25.84 0.69
N GLY A 319 -2.29 -25.11 0.43
CA GLY A 319 -1.02 -25.58 -0.27
C GLY A 319 -0.19 -24.77 -1.37
N THR A 320 0.72 -23.77 -1.04
CA THR A 320 1.81 -22.88 -1.76
C THR A 320 1.70 -21.74 -2.92
N GLY A 321 1.74 -20.38 -2.70
CA GLY A 321 2.21 -19.23 -3.63
C GLY A 321 1.39 -17.92 -4.07
N ALA A 322 1.79 -16.64 -3.77
CA ALA A 322 1.27 -15.30 -4.29
C ALA A 322 2.00 -13.98 -3.79
N GLU A 323 1.45 -12.77 -4.05
CA GLU A 323 2.00 -11.38 -3.86
C GLU A 323 1.24 -10.56 -2.78
N THR A 324 1.81 -9.48 -2.22
CA THR A 324 1.26 -8.77 -1.02
C THR A 324 1.06 -7.25 -1.20
N MET A 325 0.03 -6.68 -0.56
CA MET A 325 -0.27 -5.23 -0.57
C MET A 325 -0.84 -4.78 0.78
N GLN A 326 -0.53 -3.58 1.26
CA GLN A 326 -1.03 -3.05 2.53
C GLN A 326 -2.16 -2.04 2.29
N ALA A 327 -3.31 -2.25 2.95
CA ALA A 327 -4.48 -1.36 2.81
C ALA A 327 -4.82 -0.59 4.10
N LEU A 328 -4.33 -1.04 5.25
CA LEU A 328 -4.38 -0.33 6.54
C LEU A 328 -3.08 -0.59 7.32
N PRO A 329 -2.68 0.29 8.25
CA PRO A 329 -1.48 0.14 9.11
C PRO A 329 -1.22 -1.25 9.71
N ASN A 330 -2.27 -2.00 10.02
CA ASN A 330 -2.18 -3.33 10.64
C ASN A 330 -2.74 -4.46 9.75
N MET A 331 -2.97 -4.23 8.45
CA MET A 331 -3.60 -5.19 7.55
C MET A 331 -2.79 -5.40 6.27
N LEU A 332 -2.11 -6.55 6.22
CA LEU A 332 -1.48 -7.08 5.02
C LEU A 332 -2.52 -7.89 4.22
N GLU A 333 -2.79 -7.46 3.00
CA GLU A 333 -3.57 -8.21 2.03
C GLU A 333 -2.65 -9.01 1.11
N ILE A 334 -3.15 -10.11 0.55
CA ILE A 334 -2.40 -10.98 -0.35
C ILE A 334 -3.24 -11.17 -1.61
N VAL A 335 -2.68 -10.84 -2.78
CA VAL A 335 -3.32 -10.85 -4.10
C VAL A 335 -2.43 -11.57 -5.14
N PRO A 336 -2.96 -12.09 -6.26
CA PRO A 336 -2.15 -12.67 -7.34
C PRO A 336 -1.40 -11.59 -8.12
N ARG A 337 -0.20 -11.92 -8.61
CA ARG A 337 0.70 -10.95 -9.24
C ARG A 337 0.04 -10.17 -10.39
N GLY A 338 0.17 -8.84 -10.33
CA GLY A 338 -0.33 -7.92 -11.36
C GLY A 338 -1.83 -7.61 -11.29
N TRP A 339 -2.55 -8.11 -10.28
CA TRP A 339 -3.94 -7.73 -10.02
C TRP A 339 -4.02 -6.54 -9.07
N ASN A 340 -4.72 -5.49 -9.52
CA ASN A 340 -5.00 -4.28 -8.74
C ASN A 340 -6.24 -3.57 -9.32
N LYS A 341 -6.69 -2.49 -8.66
CA LYS A 341 -7.86 -1.70 -9.07
C LYS A 341 -7.74 -1.18 -10.50
N TRP A 342 -6.54 -0.79 -10.95
CA TRP A 342 -6.32 -0.26 -12.29
C TRP A 342 -6.42 -1.33 -13.39
N ALA A 343 -5.71 -2.44 -13.25
CA ALA A 343 -5.81 -3.57 -14.18
C ALA A 343 -7.27 -4.05 -14.31
N SER A 344 -7.99 -4.05 -13.20
CA SER A 344 -9.41 -4.40 -13.11
C SER A 344 -10.33 -3.36 -13.76
N LEU A 345 -10.03 -2.06 -13.64
CA LEU A 345 -10.74 -0.98 -14.33
C LEU A 345 -10.60 -1.08 -15.85
N GLN A 346 -9.48 -1.58 -16.36
CA GLN A 346 -9.31 -1.78 -17.82
C GLN A 346 -10.30 -2.81 -18.38
N HIS A 347 -10.60 -3.88 -17.64
CA HIS A 347 -11.65 -4.84 -18.02
C HIS A 347 -13.05 -4.20 -18.08
N LEU A 348 -13.37 -3.35 -17.11
CA LEU A 348 -14.66 -2.66 -17.05
C LEU A 348 -14.79 -1.55 -18.11
N LEU A 349 -13.72 -0.81 -18.38
CA LEU A 349 -13.65 0.16 -19.49
C LEU A 349 -13.89 -0.52 -20.84
N ALA A 350 -13.35 -1.73 -21.06
CA ALA A 350 -13.57 -2.50 -22.28
C ALA A 350 -15.04 -2.95 -22.45
N ASP A 351 -15.69 -3.43 -21.38
CA ASP A 351 -17.12 -3.79 -21.38
C ASP A 351 -18.01 -2.58 -21.73
N LEU A 352 -17.75 -1.44 -21.08
CA LEU A 352 -18.46 -0.17 -21.32
C LEU A 352 -18.08 0.52 -22.65
N LYS A 353 -17.06 0.01 -23.35
CA LYS A 353 -16.49 0.62 -24.59
C LYS A 353 -16.05 2.07 -24.38
N LEU A 354 -15.45 2.33 -23.23
CA LEU A 354 -14.89 3.62 -22.84
C LEU A 354 -13.36 3.57 -22.89
N ASP A 355 -12.78 4.70 -23.26
CA ASP A 355 -11.34 4.94 -23.15
C ASP A 355 -11.03 5.59 -21.80
N ALA A 356 -9.84 5.35 -21.24
CA ALA A 356 -9.40 5.88 -19.96
C ALA A 356 -9.52 7.41 -19.85
N ARG A 357 -9.42 8.16 -20.96
CA ARG A 357 -9.63 9.62 -20.98
C ARG A 357 -11.03 10.07 -20.52
N HIS A 358 -12.00 9.15 -20.48
CA HIS A 358 -13.38 9.38 -20.04
C HIS A 358 -13.65 8.93 -18.59
N LEU A 359 -12.63 8.37 -17.92
CA LEU A 359 -12.66 7.96 -16.52
C LEU A 359 -12.18 9.10 -15.63
N MET A 360 -12.94 9.39 -14.58
CA MET A 360 -12.40 9.96 -13.35
C MET A 360 -12.17 8.83 -12.34
N ALA A 361 -10.99 8.78 -11.72
CA ALA A 361 -10.71 7.90 -10.59
C ALA A 361 -10.47 8.75 -9.33
N VAL A 362 -11.12 8.41 -8.22
CA VAL A 362 -10.97 9.09 -6.93
C VAL A 362 -10.52 8.08 -5.88
N GLY A 363 -9.46 8.40 -5.15
CA GLY A 363 -8.87 7.54 -4.12
C GLY A 363 -7.93 8.29 -3.19
N ASP A 364 -7.37 7.56 -2.23
CA ASP A 364 -6.49 8.11 -1.20
C ASP A 364 -5.36 7.16 -0.74
N GLY A 365 -5.56 5.85 -0.84
CA GLY A 365 -4.55 4.86 -0.47
C GLY A 365 -3.53 4.57 -1.59
N GLY A 366 -2.37 4.01 -1.24
CA GLY A 366 -1.34 3.64 -2.23
C GLY A 366 -1.83 2.63 -3.29
N ASN A 367 -2.85 1.83 -2.96
CA ASN A 367 -3.57 0.93 -3.87
C ASN A 367 -4.39 1.66 -4.96
N ASP A 368 -4.67 2.95 -4.79
CA ASP A 368 -5.36 3.79 -5.77
C ASP A 368 -4.40 4.45 -6.77
N LEU A 369 -3.11 4.53 -6.44
CA LEU A 369 -2.08 5.25 -7.21
C LEU A 369 -2.09 4.86 -8.70
N ALA A 370 -2.22 3.56 -8.99
CA ALA A 370 -2.26 3.05 -10.36
C ALA A 370 -3.51 3.54 -11.12
N MET A 371 -4.69 3.60 -10.49
CA MET A 371 -5.92 4.04 -11.16
C MET A 371 -5.98 5.57 -11.30
N ILE A 372 -5.43 6.30 -10.33
CA ILE A 372 -5.31 7.76 -10.36
C ILE A 372 -4.35 8.19 -11.49
N ARG A 373 -3.20 7.52 -11.64
CA ARG A 373 -2.26 7.75 -12.76
C ARG A 373 -2.82 7.36 -14.12
N GLY A 374 -3.67 6.32 -14.18
CA GLY A 374 -4.24 5.77 -15.41
C GLY A 374 -5.46 6.52 -15.96
N ALA A 375 -6.21 7.21 -15.09
CA ALA A 375 -7.45 7.89 -15.47
C ALA A 375 -7.24 9.17 -16.30
N GLY A 376 -8.27 9.56 -17.06
CA GLY A 376 -8.35 10.85 -17.74
C GLY A 376 -8.58 12.04 -16.82
N LEU A 377 -8.93 11.78 -15.56
CA LEU A 377 -8.92 12.69 -14.43
C LEU A 377 -8.61 11.89 -13.17
N GLY A 378 -7.34 11.88 -12.76
CA GLY A 378 -6.93 11.31 -11.47
C GLY A 378 -7.19 12.30 -10.34
N VAL A 379 -7.91 11.90 -9.30
CA VAL A 379 -8.23 12.75 -8.14
C VAL A 379 -7.76 12.12 -6.85
N ALA A 380 -6.98 12.87 -6.08
CA ALA A 380 -6.58 12.51 -4.73
C ALA A 380 -7.45 13.23 -3.69
N MET A 381 -7.88 12.50 -2.66
CA MET A 381 -8.50 13.11 -1.47
C MET A 381 -7.47 13.88 -0.65
N GLY A 382 -7.91 14.86 0.14
CA GLY A 382 -7.00 15.68 0.95
C GLY A 382 -6.25 14.92 2.05
N ASN A 383 -6.74 13.73 2.40
CA ASN A 383 -6.14 12.78 3.35
C ASN A 383 -5.29 11.68 2.67
N ALA A 384 -5.03 11.78 1.37
CA ALA A 384 -4.30 10.76 0.62
C ALA A 384 -2.82 10.69 0.98
N VAL A 385 -2.21 9.53 0.74
CA VAL A 385 -0.76 9.33 0.92
C VAL A 385 0.05 10.23 -0.04
N PRO A 386 1.29 10.63 0.31
CA PRO A 386 2.05 11.63 -0.45
C PRO A 386 2.24 11.29 -1.93
N GLU A 387 2.41 10.02 -2.28
CA GLU A 387 2.62 9.51 -3.64
C GLU A 387 1.36 9.70 -4.50
N VAL A 388 0.19 9.56 -3.87
CA VAL A 388 -1.13 9.74 -4.49
C VAL A 388 -1.43 11.23 -4.68
N LEU A 389 -1.14 12.06 -3.68
CA LEU A 389 -1.25 13.53 -3.79
C LEU A 389 -0.39 14.08 -4.93
N GLN A 390 0.85 13.59 -5.08
CA GLN A 390 1.78 14.00 -6.13
C GLN A 390 1.38 13.52 -7.54
N ALA A 391 0.66 12.39 -7.63
CA ALA A 391 0.30 11.76 -8.90
C ALA A 391 -1.03 12.25 -9.50
N ALA A 392 -1.88 12.93 -8.73
CA ALA A 392 -3.22 13.34 -9.16
C ALA A 392 -3.23 14.59 -10.06
N ASP A 393 -4.21 14.66 -10.97
CA ASP A 393 -4.51 15.88 -11.75
C ASP A 393 -5.22 16.94 -10.89
N LEU A 394 -5.89 16.51 -9.82
CA LEU A 394 -6.69 17.35 -8.92
C LEU A 394 -6.60 16.79 -7.49
N VAL A 395 -6.36 17.67 -6.52
CA VAL A 395 -6.52 17.38 -5.10
C VAL A 395 -7.80 18.04 -4.60
N VAL A 396 -8.64 17.30 -3.89
CA VAL A 396 -9.89 17.78 -3.26
C VAL A 396 -9.75 17.76 -1.73
N PRO A 397 -10.72 18.29 -0.95
CA PRO A 397 -10.72 18.12 0.50
C PRO A 397 -10.73 16.64 0.95
N GLY A 398 -10.51 16.38 2.24
CA GLY A 398 -10.54 15.02 2.79
C GLY A 398 -11.93 14.36 2.75
N HIS A 399 -12.01 13.08 3.10
CA HIS A 399 -13.27 12.34 3.19
C HIS A 399 -14.26 12.98 4.18
N ASP A 400 -13.78 13.42 5.34
CA ASP A 400 -14.58 14.14 6.35
C ASP A 400 -15.04 15.53 5.84
N ASP A 401 -14.31 16.14 4.90
CA ASP A 401 -14.54 17.50 4.36
C ASP A 401 -15.28 17.50 3.00
N HIS A 402 -16.11 16.48 2.75
CA HIS A 402 -16.93 16.36 1.53
C HIS A 402 -16.14 16.21 0.21
N GLY A 403 -14.90 15.67 0.24
CA GLY A 403 -14.00 15.57 -0.91
C GLY A 403 -14.63 14.95 -2.18
N VAL A 404 -15.35 13.82 -2.07
CA VAL A 404 -16.04 13.19 -3.21
C VAL A 404 -17.09 14.10 -3.84
N ALA A 405 -17.80 14.91 -3.05
CA ALA A 405 -18.77 15.87 -3.59
C ALA A 405 -18.07 17.00 -4.37
N HIS A 406 -16.87 17.42 -3.95
CA HIS A 406 -16.04 18.35 -4.72
C HIS A 406 -15.50 17.72 -6.01
N ALA A 407 -14.99 16.49 -5.96
CA ALA A 407 -14.49 15.77 -7.13
C ALA A 407 -15.57 15.63 -8.22
N ILE A 408 -16.78 15.24 -7.83
CA ILE A 408 -17.90 15.07 -8.77
C ILE A 408 -18.37 16.42 -9.33
N ARG A 409 -18.48 17.49 -8.52
CA ARG A 409 -18.79 18.84 -9.04
C ARG A 409 -17.77 19.29 -10.10
N ALA A 410 -16.48 19.10 -9.82
CA ALA A 410 -15.41 19.42 -10.77
C ALA A 410 -15.51 18.63 -12.07
N ALA A 411 -15.81 17.32 -12.01
CA ALA A 411 -16.03 16.49 -13.19
C ALA A 411 -17.27 16.89 -14.02
N LEU A 412 -18.32 17.38 -13.36
CA LEU A 412 -19.57 17.81 -14.00
C LEU A 412 -19.55 19.28 -14.48
N GLY A 413 -18.46 20.01 -14.23
CA GLY A 413 -18.33 21.43 -14.56
C GLY A 413 -19.23 22.35 -13.72
N GLU A 414 -19.59 21.92 -12.51
CA GLU A 414 -20.33 22.73 -11.53
C GLU A 414 -19.36 23.58 -10.68
N PRO A 415 -19.77 24.81 -10.29
CA PRO A 415 -18.95 25.72 -9.47
C PRO A 415 -18.82 25.32 -7.99
#